data_AF-A0A9Q3E648-F1
#
_entry.id   AF-A0A9Q3E648-F1
#
_cell.length_a   1.000
_cell.length_b   1.000
_cell.length_c   1.000
_cell.angle_alpha   90.00
_cell.angle_beta   90.00
_cell.angle_gamma   90.00
#
_symmetry.space_group_name_H-M   'P 1'
#
loop_
_entity.id
_entity.type
_entity.pdbx_description
1 polymer ?
#
loop_
_entity_poly.entity_id
_entity_poly.type
_entity_poly.pdbx_seq_one_letter_code
_entity_poly.pdbx_strand_id
1 'polypeptide(L)'
;MKQKINVTIEEILRMSPNFVHKLHKLSEKDKEKMKFLNSTYLQERLLTFGFEEITNPKIHYACPLGFMEILIGKEEYPIKELVETGAELSIIPEAISIKASLTKRNLNMNLRGIGGHTTSLVALSEFTPIILAAGESTQIHFLIEKGSVHVVLGRPFLAENSIRLDFLTSKVKY
;
A
#
# COMPACT_ATOMS: atom_id res chain seq x y z
N MET A 1 -25.63 -1.32 12.06
CA MET A 1 -25.35 -2.27 13.15
C MET A 1 -23.88 -2.70 13.02
N LYS A 2 -22.99 -2.31 13.94
CA LYS A 2 -21.55 -2.64 13.87
C LYS A 2 -21.33 -4.05 14.45
N GLN A 3 -20.99 -5.03 13.64
CA GLN A 3 -20.48 -6.31 14.14
C GLN A 3 -18.96 -6.22 14.27
N LYS A 4 -18.47 -6.25 15.52
CA LYS A 4 -17.07 -6.56 15.81
C LYS A 4 -16.94 -8.07 15.85
N ILE A 5 -16.15 -8.64 14.95
CA ILE A 5 -15.75 -10.04 15.04
C ILE A 5 -14.43 -10.05 15.80
N ASN A 6 -14.47 -10.52 17.05
CA ASN A 6 -13.25 -10.80 17.80
C ASN A 6 -12.84 -12.22 17.45
N VAL A 7 -11.78 -12.37 16.67
CA VAL A 7 -11.20 -13.67 16.36
C VAL A 7 -9.90 -13.80 17.16
N THR A 8 -9.78 -14.88 17.91
CA THR A 8 -8.56 -15.24 18.63
C THR A 8 -7.52 -15.80 17.66
N ILE A 9 -6.24 -15.69 18.02
CA ILE A 9 -5.15 -16.29 17.21
C ILE A 9 -5.40 -17.79 17.03
N GLU A 10 -5.92 -18.48 18.06
CA GLU A 10 -6.27 -19.90 17.98
C GLU A 10 -7.29 -20.20 16.89
N GLU A 11 -8.34 -19.39 16.76
CA GLU A 11 -9.37 -19.56 15.73
C GLU A 11 -8.81 -19.34 14.32
N ILE A 12 -7.91 -18.37 14.14
CA ILE A 12 -7.21 -18.16 12.86
C ILE A 12 -6.34 -19.37 12.51
N LEU A 13 -5.61 -19.89 13.50
CA LEU A 13 -4.72 -21.04 13.32
C LEU A 13 -5.50 -22.33 13.02
N ARG A 14 -6.73 -22.48 13.53
CA ARG A 14 -7.64 -23.59 13.19
C ARG A 14 -8.11 -23.58 11.74
N MET A 15 -8.15 -22.43 11.08
CA MET A 15 -8.51 -22.34 9.66
C MET A 15 -7.44 -22.96 8.75
N SER A 16 -6.21 -23.15 9.23
CA SER A 16 -5.14 -23.85 8.50
C SER A 16 -4.31 -24.75 9.43
N PRO A 17 -4.82 -25.92 9.82
CA PRO A 17 -4.16 -26.82 10.77
C PRO A 17 -2.78 -27.29 10.29
N ASN A 18 -2.63 -27.43 8.97
CA ASN A 18 -1.37 -27.81 8.33
C ASN A 18 -0.28 -26.74 8.46
N PHE A 19 -0.65 -25.46 8.54
CA PHE A 19 0.28 -24.36 8.79
C PHE A 19 0.83 -24.40 10.22
N VAL A 20 -0.04 -24.65 11.20
CA VAL A 20 0.32 -24.79 12.62
C VAL A 20 1.30 -25.95 12.83
N HIS A 21 1.01 -27.11 12.25
CA HIS A 21 1.86 -28.29 12.37
C HIS A 21 3.24 -28.07 11.73
N LYS A 22 3.31 -27.29 10.64
CA LYS A 22 4.58 -26.89 10.01
C LYS A 22 5.34 -25.86 10.85
N LEU A 23 4.66 -24.90 11.48
CA LEU A 23 5.26 -23.94 12.42
C LEU A 23 5.91 -24.63 13.61
N HIS A 24 5.25 -25.64 14.19
CA HIS A 24 5.79 -26.40 15.31
C HIS A 24 7.03 -27.24 14.97
N LYS A 25 7.23 -27.57 13.68
CA LYS A 25 8.40 -28.33 13.20
C LYS A 25 9.62 -27.44 12.88
N LEU A 26 9.50 -26.11 12.97
CA LEU A 26 10.60 -25.19 12.73
C LEU A 26 11.59 -25.18 13.91
N SER A 27 12.89 -25.23 13.61
CA SER A 27 13.95 -25.11 14.61
C SER A 27 14.07 -23.67 15.14
N GLU A 28 14.67 -23.48 16.33
CA GLU A 28 14.92 -22.12 16.88
C GLU A 28 15.76 -21.24 15.95
N LYS A 29 16.67 -21.84 15.17
CA LYS A 29 17.46 -21.15 14.13
C LYS A 29 16.61 -20.69 12.94
N ASP A 30 15.56 -21.44 12.59
CA ASP A 30 14.60 -21.05 11.55
C ASP A 30 13.64 -19.96 12.07
N LYS A 31 13.29 -19.98 13.36
CA LYS A 31 12.48 -18.93 14.01
C LYS A 31 13.23 -17.60 14.11
N GLU A 32 14.54 -17.62 14.41
CA GLU A 32 15.36 -16.40 14.36
C GLU A 32 15.47 -15.83 12.94
N LYS A 33 15.62 -16.68 11.92
CA LYS A 33 15.60 -16.24 10.52
C LYS A 33 14.25 -15.66 10.10
N MET A 34 13.14 -16.16 10.65
CA MET A 34 11.80 -15.59 10.42
C MET A 34 11.58 -14.23 11.08
N LYS A 35 12.30 -13.88 12.16
CA LYS A 35 12.25 -12.51 12.72
C LYS A 35 12.77 -11.45 11.74
N PHE A 36 13.57 -11.86 10.76
CA PHE A 36 14.11 -10.99 9.69
C PHE A 36 13.34 -11.09 8.36
N LEU A 37 12.24 -11.87 8.31
CA LEU A 37 11.42 -11.97 7.11
C LEU A 37 10.48 -10.75 7.02
N ASN A 38 10.91 -9.74 6.25
CA ASN A 38 9.95 -8.89 5.56
C ASN A 38 9.07 -9.78 4.65
N SER A 39 7.77 -9.48 4.54
CA SER A 39 6.73 -10.28 3.86
C SER A 39 7.03 -10.69 2.40
N THR A 40 8.13 -10.21 1.85
CA THR A 40 8.59 -10.37 0.46
C THR A 40 9.48 -11.59 0.20
N TYR A 41 9.94 -12.34 1.21
CA TYR A 41 10.77 -13.55 1.00
C TYR A 41 10.01 -14.88 1.18
N LEU A 42 8.70 -14.90 0.97
CA LEU A 42 7.94 -16.16 0.87
C LEU A 42 8.13 -16.89 -0.48
N GLN A 43 9.14 -16.54 -1.29
CA GLN A 43 9.31 -17.13 -2.62
C GLN A 43 10.26 -18.33 -2.66
N GLU A 44 11.26 -18.43 -1.77
CA GLU A 44 12.29 -19.49 -1.91
C GLU A 44 12.03 -20.79 -1.12
N ARG A 45 11.21 -20.78 -0.04
CA ARG A 45 11.03 -21.98 0.81
C ARG A 45 9.66 -22.66 0.73
N LEU A 46 8.70 -22.12 -0.03
CA LEU A 46 7.47 -22.86 -0.36
C LEU A 46 7.74 -24.06 -1.28
N LEU A 47 8.81 -24.00 -2.07
CA LEU A 47 9.33 -25.12 -2.87
C LEU A 47 9.71 -26.34 -2.03
N THR A 48 10.14 -26.15 -0.77
CA THR A 48 10.46 -27.26 0.14
C THR A 48 9.21 -28.01 0.63
N PHE A 49 8.01 -27.48 0.37
CA PHE A 49 6.72 -28.06 0.79
C PHE A 49 5.87 -28.63 -0.36
N GLY A 50 6.43 -28.76 -1.57
CA GLY A 50 5.81 -29.52 -2.66
C GLY A 50 4.64 -28.83 -3.36
N PHE A 51 4.62 -27.50 -3.41
CA PHE A 51 3.71 -26.77 -4.29
C PHE A 51 4.38 -26.61 -5.67
N GLU A 52 3.67 -27.00 -6.73
CA GLU A 52 4.17 -27.01 -8.11
C GLU A 52 4.75 -25.66 -8.55
N GLU A 53 5.74 -25.71 -9.44
CA GLU A 53 6.37 -24.54 -10.06
C GLU A 53 5.32 -23.62 -10.69
N ILE A 54 4.97 -22.56 -9.98
CA ILE A 54 4.42 -21.38 -10.65
C ILE A 54 5.63 -20.68 -11.28
N THR A 55 5.91 -21.01 -12.54
CA THR A 55 6.90 -20.31 -13.36
C THR A 55 6.50 -18.85 -13.48
N ASN A 56 7.06 -18.03 -12.58
CA ASN A 56 7.05 -16.58 -12.62
C ASN A 56 5.64 -15.95 -12.78
N PRO A 57 5.01 -15.62 -11.66
CA PRO A 57 4.86 -14.20 -11.40
C PRO A 57 5.43 -13.89 -10.03
N LYS A 58 6.20 -12.80 -9.93
CA LYS A 58 6.31 -12.10 -8.66
C LYS A 58 4.88 -11.71 -8.27
N ILE A 59 4.25 -12.49 -7.39
CA ILE A 59 2.90 -12.16 -6.91
C ILE A 59 3.06 -10.97 -5.97
N HIS A 60 3.01 -9.78 -6.55
CA HIS A 60 2.85 -8.55 -5.79
C HIS A 60 1.38 -8.49 -5.37
N TYR A 61 1.06 -8.87 -4.14
CA TYR A 61 -0.26 -8.60 -3.59
C TYR A 61 -0.37 -7.10 -3.37
N ALA A 62 -0.86 -6.37 -4.37
CA ALA A 62 -1.43 -5.05 -4.17
C ALA A 62 -2.85 -5.28 -3.65
N CYS A 63 -3.26 -4.56 -2.61
CA CYS A 63 -4.64 -4.56 -2.13
C CYS A 63 -5.22 -3.19 -2.43
N PRO A 64 -5.35 -2.81 -3.72
CA PRO A 64 -5.91 -1.52 -4.05
C PRO A 64 -7.36 -1.55 -3.63
N LEU A 65 -7.70 -0.60 -2.79
CA LEU A 65 -9.04 -0.42 -2.24
C LEU A 65 -10.03 0.03 -3.32
N GLY A 66 -9.49 0.62 -4.37
CA GLY A 66 -10.21 1.16 -5.50
C GLY A 66 -9.55 2.44 -5.98
N PHE A 67 -10.32 3.21 -6.74
CA PHE A 67 -9.91 4.51 -7.21
C PHE A 67 -10.77 5.60 -6.59
N MET A 68 -10.18 6.77 -6.36
CA MET A 68 -10.86 7.96 -5.90
C MET A 68 -10.51 9.14 -6.81
N GLU A 69 -11.50 9.94 -7.16
CA GLU A 69 -11.28 11.19 -7.88
C GLU A 69 -10.95 12.30 -6.89
N ILE A 70 -9.86 13.02 -7.16
CA ILE A 70 -9.45 14.20 -6.41
C ILE A 70 -9.06 15.32 -7.36
N LEU A 71 -9.28 16.57 -6.95
CA LEU A 71 -8.65 17.74 -7.57
C LEU A 71 -7.43 18.12 -6.74
N ILE A 72 -6.30 18.37 -7.41
CA ILE A 72 -5.04 18.76 -6.75
C ILE A 72 -4.57 20.12 -7.27
N GLY A 73 -4.21 21.00 -6.34
CA GLY A 73 -3.57 22.27 -6.69
C GLY A 73 -4.49 23.19 -7.48
N LYS A 74 -4.03 23.65 -8.64
CA LYS A 74 -4.80 24.53 -9.55
C LYS A 74 -5.42 23.79 -10.74
N GLU A 75 -5.41 22.47 -10.75
CA GLU A 75 -6.01 21.72 -11.84
C GLU A 75 -7.53 21.93 -11.88
N GLU A 76 -8.06 22.15 -13.08
CA GLU A 76 -9.50 22.28 -13.32
C GLU A 76 -10.22 20.93 -13.40
N TYR A 77 -9.48 19.83 -13.56
CA TYR A 77 -10.03 18.50 -13.80
C TYR A 77 -9.64 17.51 -12.70
N PRO A 78 -10.59 16.67 -12.24
CA PRO A 78 -10.29 15.61 -11.28
C PRO A 78 -9.34 14.58 -11.89
N ILE A 79 -8.42 14.09 -11.07
CA ILE A 79 -7.53 12.98 -11.38
C ILE A 79 -7.92 11.76 -10.56
N LYS A 80 -7.83 10.58 -11.19
CA LYS A 80 -8.32 9.32 -10.64
C LYS A 80 -7.17 8.52 -10.04
N GLU A 81 -7.17 8.42 -8.71
CA GLU A 81 -6.03 7.97 -7.94
C GLU A 81 -6.26 6.66 -7.23
N LEU A 82 -5.17 5.90 -7.08
CA LEU A 82 -5.20 4.60 -6.45
C LEU A 82 -5.23 4.75 -4.93
N VAL A 83 -6.27 4.24 -4.30
CA VAL A 83 -6.36 4.16 -2.83
C VAL A 83 -5.75 2.83 -2.41
N GLU A 84 -4.65 2.83 -1.64
CA GLU A 84 -3.89 1.60 -1.36
C GLU A 84 -3.48 1.52 0.12
N THR A 85 -4.02 0.52 0.83
CA THR A 85 -3.65 0.26 2.24
C THR A 85 -2.26 -0.31 2.43
N GLY A 86 -1.69 -0.97 1.42
CA GLY A 86 -0.34 -1.50 1.48
C GLY A 86 0.76 -0.44 1.29
N ALA A 87 0.41 0.74 0.79
CA ALA A 87 1.36 1.81 0.53
C ALA A 87 1.63 2.61 1.79
N GLU A 88 2.88 2.62 2.26
CA GLU A 88 3.27 3.36 3.46
C GLU A 88 3.33 4.87 3.24
N LEU A 89 3.29 5.30 1.98
CA LEU A 89 3.55 6.65 1.52
C LEU A 89 2.58 6.99 0.38
N SER A 90 2.18 8.26 0.30
CA SER A 90 1.48 8.76 -0.88
C SER A 90 2.50 9.23 -1.91
N ILE A 91 2.30 8.83 -3.15
CA ILE A 91 3.26 9.05 -4.25
C ILE A 91 2.55 9.75 -5.39
N ILE A 92 3.21 10.73 -6.02
CA ILE A 92 2.74 11.40 -7.23
C ILE A 92 3.86 11.45 -8.28
N PRO A 93 3.58 11.21 -9.57
CA PRO A 93 4.57 11.38 -10.62
C PRO A 93 5.02 12.83 -10.76
N GLU A 94 6.29 13.02 -11.09
CA GLU A 94 6.89 14.33 -11.33
C GLU A 94 6.10 15.13 -12.38
N ALA A 95 5.67 14.50 -13.47
CA ALA A 95 4.89 15.14 -14.52
C ALA A 95 3.59 15.78 -13.99
N ILE A 96 2.86 15.06 -13.12
CA ILE A 96 1.62 15.57 -12.52
C ILE A 96 1.93 16.67 -11.51
N SER A 97 2.99 16.52 -10.72
CA SER A 97 3.41 17.55 -9.76
C SER A 97 3.75 18.89 -10.42
N ILE A 98 4.36 18.85 -11.61
CA ILE A 98 4.70 20.04 -12.40
C ILE A 98 3.43 20.67 -12.95
N LYS A 99 2.53 19.87 -13.53
CA LYS A 99 1.26 20.33 -14.10
C LYS A 99 0.40 21.03 -13.05
N ALA A 100 0.24 20.39 -11.89
CA ALA A 100 -0.51 20.92 -10.74
C ALA A 100 0.20 22.08 -10.02
N SER A 101 1.41 22.47 -10.45
CA SER A 101 2.21 23.56 -9.87
C SER A 101 2.45 23.39 -8.37
N LEU A 102 2.75 22.17 -7.93
CA LEU A 102 2.94 21.87 -6.51
C LEU A 102 4.19 22.55 -5.95
N THR A 103 4.03 23.17 -4.78
CA THR A 103 5.19 23.59 -3.98
C THR A 103 5.93 22.36 -3.50
N LYS A 104 7.23 22.30 -3.81
CA LYS A 104 8.03 21.10 -3.58
C LYS A 104 9.40 21.42 -2.98
N ARG A 105 9.85 20.56 -2.08
CA ARG A 105 11.20 20.52 -1.51
C ARG A 105 11.99 19.43 -2.20
N ASN A 106 13.12 19.78 -2.81
CA ASN A 106 13.97 18.80 -3.49
C ASN A 106 14.51 17.76 -2.50
N LEU A 107 14.57 16.52 -2.96
CA LEU A 107 15.22 15.41 -2.28
C LEU A 107 15.83 14.46 -3.32
N ASN A 108 16.71 13.58 -2.88
CA ASN A 108 17.27 12.56 -3.74
C ASN A 108 17.37 11.29 -2.92
N MET A 109 16.38 10.42 -3.07
CA MET A 109 16.35 9.14 -2.37
C MET A 109 15.72 8.08 -3.25
N ASN A 110 16.08 6.83 -2.97
CA ASN A 110 15.48 5.68 -3.61
C ASN A 110 14.68 4.92 -2.56
N LEU A 111 13.40 4.67 -2.86
CA LEU A 111 12.59 3.74 -2.08
C LEU A 111 12.70 2.36 -2.69
N ARG A 112 12.78 1.35 -1.83
CA ARG A 112 12.67 -0.05 -2.26
C ARG A 112 11.28 -0.53 -1.93
N GLY A 113 10.49 -0.82 -2.95
CA GLY A 113 9.16 -1.35 -2.77
C GLY A 113 9.12 -2.87 -2.70
N ILE A 114 7.90 -3.39 -2.55
CA ILE A 114 7.61 -4.82 -2.43
C ILE A 114 8.10 -5.55 -3.71
N GLY A 115 8.90 -6.60 -3.53
CA GLY A 115 9.50 -7.39 -4.62
C GLY A 115 10.78 -6.78 -5.22
N GLY A 116 11.38 -5.82 -4.51
CA GLY A 116 12.74 -5.33 -4.78
C GLY A 116 12.84 -4.27 -5.87
N HIS A 117 11.72 -3.76 -6.37
CA HIS A 117 11.72 -2.62 -7.28
C HIS A 117 12.21 -1.36 -6.57
N THR A 118 12.91 -0.51 -7.31
CA THR A 118 13.45 0.74 -6.80
C THR A 118 12.70 1.90 -7.43
N THR A 119 12.21 2.80 -6.60
CA THR A 119 11.47 4.00 -6.99
C THR A 119 12.30 5.22 -6.65
N SER A 120 12.68 6.00 -7.67
CA SER A 120 13.50 7.19 -7.53
C SER A 120 12.65 8.38 -7.14
N LEU A 121 12.85 8.93 -5.95
CA LEU A 121 12.15 10.12 -5.48
C LEU A 121 13.02 11.37 -5.61
N VAL A 122 12.42 12.42 -6.14
CA VAL A 122 13.10 13.68 -6.50
C VAL A 122 12.63 14.89 -5.71
N ALA A 123 11.44 14.84 -5.11
CA ALA A 123 10.93 15.92 -4.29
C ALA A 123 9.84 15.46 -3.32
N LEU A 124 9.51 16.31 -2.36
CA LEU A 124 8.42 16.15 -1.40
C LEU A 124 7.52 17.38 -1.53
N SER A 125 6.22 17.20 -1.63
CA SER A 125 5.23 18.25 -1.47
C SER A 125 4.49 18.04 -0.16
N GLU A 126 4.50 19.04 0.71
CA GLU A 126 3.85 18.98 2.02
C GLU A 126 2.60 19.86 2.02
N PHE A 127 1.60 19.45 2.79
CA PHE A 127 0.35 20.19 2.96
C PHE A 127 -0.33 20.55 1.62
N THR A 128 -0.23 19.66 0.64
CA THR A 128 -0.86 19.86 -0.68
C THR A 128 -2.37 19.88 -0.50
N PRO A 129 -3.05 20.99 -0.82
CA PRO A 129 -4.51 21.04 -0.75
C PRO A 129 -5.11 20.18 -1.86
N ILE A 130 -6.08 19.34 -1.49
CA ILE A 130 -6.87 18.55 -2.42
C ILE A 130 -8.36 18.69 -2.11
N ILE A 131 -9.18 18.47 -3.14
CA ILE A 131 -10.64 18.40 -3.00
C ILE A 131 -11.07 16.99 -3.39
N LEU A 132 -11.79 16.31 -2.51
CA LEU A 132 -12.33 14.98 -2.75
C LEU A 132 -13.60 15.07 -3.62
N ALA A 133 -13.99 13.97 -4.27
CA ALA A 133 -15.20 13.92 -5.10
C ALA A 133 -16.49 14.44 -4.43
N ALA A 134 -16.57 14.39 -3.09
CA ALA A 134 -17.69 14.91 -2.31
C ALA A 134 -17.65 16.44 -2.09
N GLY A 135 -16.62 17.14 -2.56
CA GLY A 135 -16.41 18.58 -2.38
C GLY A 135 -15.67 18.96 -1.09
N GLU A 136 -15.31 17.97 -0.26
CA GLU A 136 -14.55 18.20 0.97
C GLU A 136 -13.10 18.54 0.66
N SER A 137 -12.57 19.57 1.32
CA SER A 137 -11.17 19.96 1.21
C SER A 137 -10.34 19.32 2.31
N THR A 138 -9.17 18.79 1.92
CA THR A 138 -8.20 18.22 2.85
C THR A 138 -6.77 18.48 2.37
N GLN A 139 -5.79 18.04 3.15
CA GLN A 139 -4.37 18.16 2.84
C GLN A 139 -3.74 16.77 2.75
N ILE A 140 -2.71 16.67 1.93
CA ILE A 140 -1.93 15.45 1.75
C ILE A 140 -0.45 15.79 1.57
N HIS A 141 0.41 14.87 1.99
CA HIS A 141 1.84 14.92 1.73
C HIS A 141 2.19 13.93 0.62
N PHE A 142 2.86 14.40 -0.44
CA PHE A 142 3.27 13.57 -1.57
C PHE A 142 4.78 13.46 -1.68
N LEU A 143 5.29 12.25 -1.85
CA LEU A 143 6.61 12.02 -2.41
C LEU A 143 6.51 12.01 -3.94
N ILE A 144 7.39 12.77 -4.58
CA ILE A 144 7.40 12.98 -6.02
C ILE A 144 8.38 12.00 -6.64
N GLU A 145 7.87 11.17 -7.54
CA GLU A 145 8.57 10.07 -8.20
C GLU A 145 9.00 10.46 -9.63
N LYS A 146 10.23 10.11 -9.99
CA LYS A 146 10.79 10.32 -11.33
C LYS A 146 10.47 9.13 -12.22
N GLY A 147 9.22 9.05 -12.66
CA GLY A 147 8.72 7.97 -13.51
C GLY A 147 7.24 8.11 -13.85
N SER A 148 6.67 6.98 -14.28
CA SER A 148 5.27 6.89 -14.69
C SER A 148 4.59 5.86 -13.79
N VAL A 149 4.15 6.33 -12.64
CA VAL A 149 3.30 5.58 -11.71
C VAL A 149 1.90 6.19 -11.69
N HIS A 150 0.92 5.43 -11.21
CA HIS A 150 -0.33 6.05 -10.77
C HIS A 150 -0.07 6.88 -9.52
N VAL A 151 -0.84 7.95 -9.30
CA VAL A 151 -0.81 8.59 -7.99
C VAL A 151 -1.42 7.61 -6.98
N VAL A 152 -0.75 7.49 -5.85
CA VAL A 152 -1.13 6.58 -4.78
C VAL A 152 -1.47 7.39 -3.54
N LEU A 153 -2.64 7.12 -2.98
CA LEU A 153 -3.09 7.61 -1.69
C LEU A 153 -2.81 6.50 -0.66
N GLY A 154 -1.70 6.65 0.04
CA GLY A 154 -1.20 5.66 0.99
C GLY A 154 -1.77 5.82 2.41
N ARG A 155 -1.32 4.94 3.31
CA ARG A 155 -1.75 4.86 4.71
C ARG A 155 -1.78 6.20 5.46
N PRO A 156 -0.79 7.11 5.33
CA PRO A 156 -0.83 8.39 6.06
C PRO A 156 -2.10 9.18 5.75
N PHE A 157 -2.43 9.34 4.46
CA PHE A 157 -3.63 10.04 4.03
C PHE A 157 -4.91 9.35 4.51
N LEU A 158 -4.97 8.01 4.42
CA LEU A 158 -6.14 7.25 4.87
C LEU A 158 -6.36 7.38 6.38
N ALA A 159 -5.28 7.37 7.16
CA ALA A 159 -5.35 7.50 8.61
C ALA A 159 -5.80 8.90 9.05
N GLU A 160 -5.23 9.95 8.45
CA GLU A 160 -5.57 11.34 8.76
C GLU A 160 -7.02 11.68 8.43
N ASN A 161 -7.53 11.16 7.31
CA ASN A 161 -8.89 11.42 6.85
C ASN A 161 -9.91 10.40 7.37
N SER A 162 -9.51 9.52 8.30
CA SER A 162 -10.36 8.46 8.84
C SER A 162 -11.05 7.59 7.78
N ILE A 163 -10.44 7.48 6.59
CA ILE A 163 -11.01 6.77 5.45
C ILE A 163 -11.10 5.30 5.80
N ARG A 164 -12.29 4.72 5.62
CA ARG A 164 -12.54 3.32 5.88
C ARG A 164 -13.14 2.66 4.67
N LEU A 165 -12.64 1.46 4.40
CA LEU A 165 -13.25 0.55 3.46
C LEU A 165 -14.53 -0.01 4.03
N ASP A 166 -15.61 0.14 3.28
CA ASP A 166 -16.81 -0.63 3.52
C ASP A 166 -16.93 -1.74 2.48
N PHE A 167 -16.34 -2.89 2.81
CA PHE A 167 -16.37 -4.10 1.99
C PHE A 167 -17.78 -4.67 1.80
N LEU A 168 -18.78 -4.25 2.59
CA LEU A 168 -20.17 -4.69 2.41
C LEU A 168 -20.84 -4.02 1.22
N THR A 169 -20.31 -2.89 0.76
CA THR A 169 -20.92 -2.10 -0.32
C THR A 169 -20.00 -1.89 -1.52
N SER A 170 -18.76 -2.38 -1.47
CA SER A 170 -17.71 -2.10 -2.46
C SER A 170 -17.52 -0.59 -2.71
N LYS A 171 -17.80 0.24 -1.70
CA LYS A 171 -17.66 1.70 -1.75
C LYS A 171 -16.64 2.16 -0.71
N VAL A 172 -15.81 3.13 -1.09
CA VAL A 172 -14.97 3.87 -0.16
C VAL A 172 -15.86 4.86 0.58
N LYS A 173 -15.85 4.82 1.92
CA LYS A 173 -16.51 5.82 2.76
C LYS A 173 -15.44 6.75 3.31
N TYR A 174 -15.53 8.00 2.90
CA TYR A 174 -14.86 9.16 3.47
C TYR A 174 -15.73 9.69 4.61
#